data_AF-A0A969R051-F1
#
_entry.id   AF-A0A969R051-F1
#
_cell.length_a   1.000
_cell.length_b   1.000
_cell.length_c   1.000
_cell.angle_alpha   90.00
_cell.angle_beta   90.00
_cell.angle_gamma   90.00
#
_symmetry.space_group_name_H-M   'P 1'
#
loop_
_entity.id
_entity.type
_entity.pdbx_description
1 polymer ?
#
loop_
_entity_poly.entity_id
_entity_poly.type
_entity_poly.pdbx_seq_one_letter_code
_entity_poly.pdbx_strand_id
1 'polypeptide(L)'
;MALAAWLFYIRGQAENHDAIDVRDPFATSFFSLASKHYQAPEHYVRAVLQMPEIFPEPLRADVYFQAEICRCYMGLLERGAARSVVQLSQQISAAQNMPRR
;
A
#
# COMPACT_ATOMS: atom_id res chain seq x y z
N MET A 1 1.04 2.38 -6.80
CA MET A 1 0.38 3.40 -5.96
C MET A 1 -1.05 3.07 -5.55
N ALA A 2 -1.99 2.79 -6.47
CA ALA A 2 -3.41 2.57 -6.10
C ALA A 2 -3.61 1.53 -4.98
N LEU A 3 -3.00 0.35 -5.10
CA LEU A 3 -3.08 -0.69 -4.07
C LEU A 3 -2.46 -0.27 -2.73
N ALA A 4 -1.32 0.44 -2.75
CA ALA A 4 -0.73 0.97 -1.52
C ALA A 4 -1.66 2.00 -0.83
N ALA A 5 -2.34 2.85 -1.60
CA ALA A 5 -3.33 3.78 -1.05
C ALA A 5 -4.55 3.04 -0.47
N TRP A 6 -4.99 1.96 -1.12
CA TRP A 6 -6.03 1.09 -0.59
C TRP A 6 -5.61 0.43 0.73
N LEU A 7 -4.38 -0.10 0.83
CA LEU A 7 -3.82 -0.62 2.10
C LEU A 7 -3.78 0.44 3.21
N PHE A 8 -3.49 1.69 2.84
CA PHE A 8 -3.47 2.82 3.79
C PHE A 8 -4.88 3.16 4.27
N TYR A 9 -5.87 3.10 3.39
CA TYR A 9 -7.26 3.34 3.71
C TYR A 9 -7.85 2.26 4.62
N ILE A 10 -7.70 0.98 4.28
CA ILE A 10 -8.33 -0.14 5.01
C ILE A 10 -7.77 -0.36 6.42
N ARG A 11 -6.66 0.30 6.78
CA ARG A 11 -6.13 0.31 8.15
C ARG A 11 -7.05 1.05 9.13
N GLY A 12 -8.00 1.85 8.62
CA GLY A 12 -8.98 2.57 9.43
C GLY A 12 -8.51 3.89 9.99
N GLN A 13 -7.39 4.43 9.52
CA GLN A 13 -6.82 5.67 10.03
C GLN A 13 -6.33 6.57 8.89
N ALA A 14 -6.84 7.79 8.86
CA ALA A 14 -6.44 8.84 7.93
C ALA A 14 -5.03 9.38 8.24
N GLU A 15 -4.52 10.25 7.37
CA GLU A 15 -3.20 10.89 7.55
C GLU A 15 -3.15 11.82 8.78
N ASN A 16 -4.27 12.43 9.14
CA ASN A 16 -4.42 13.27 10.33
C ASN A 16 -4.78 12.48 11.60
N HIS A 17 -4.66 11.14 11.57
CA HIS A 17 -5.02 10.22 12.64
C HIS A 17 -6.52 10.04 12.93
N ASP A 18 -7.41 10.69 12.17
CA ASP A 18 -8.84 10.46 12.30
C ASP A 18 -9.22 9.02 11.91
N ALA A 19 -10.21 8.47 12.61
CA ALA A 19 -10.75 7.16 12.31
C ALA A 19 -11.51 7.18 10.97
N ILE A 20 -11.33 6.13 10.18
CA ILE A 20 -12.06 5.88 8.93
C ILE A 20 -13.00 4.71 9.14
N ASP A 21 -14.30 4.91 8.87
CA ASP A 21 -15.30 3.83 8.82
C ASP A 21 -15.11 2.99 7.53
N VAL A 22 -14.34 1.90 7.64
CA VAL A 22 -14.06 1.00 6.52
C VAL A 22 -15.25 0.05 6.32
N ARG A 23 -16.03 0.32 5.28
CA ARG A 23 -17.18 -0.52 4.87
C ARG A 23 -16.76 -1.67 3.96
N ASP A 24 -16.15 -2.68 4.55
CA ASP A 24 -15.67 -3.87 3.87
C ASP A 24 -15.97 -5.13 4.69
N PRO A 25 -16.39 -6.27 4.07
CA PRO A 25 -16.59 -7.53 4.80
C PRO A 25 -15.38 -8.01 5.61
N PHE A 26 -14.16 -7.64 5.19
CA PHE A 26 -12.90 -7.96 5.86
C PHE A 26 -12.40 -6.85 6.78
N ALA A 27 -13.18 -5.79 7.06
CA ALA A 27 -12.75 -4.65 7.89
C ALA A 27 -12.16 -5.10 9.23
N THR A 28 -12.82 -6.04 9.92
CA THR A 28 -12.32 -6.62 11.19
C THR A 28 -10.95 -7.29 11.02
N SER A 29 -10.75 -8.03 9.93
CA SER A 29 -9.46 -8.66 9.61
C SER A 29 -8.38 -7.63 9.34
N PHE A 30 -8.69 -6.58 8.57
CA PHE A 30 -7.74 -5.49 8.28
C PHE A 30 -7.34 -4.74 9.56
N PHE A 31 -8.30 -4.41 10.44
CA PHE A 31 -7.99 -3.76 11.72
C PHE A 31 -7.15 -4.65 12.64
N SER A 32 -7.42 -5.96 12.66
CA SER A 32 -6.59 -6.91 13.40
C SER A 32 -5.15 -6.94 12.88
N LEU A 33 -4.97 -6.99 11.55
CA LEU A 33 -3.64 -6.96 10.92
C LEU A 33 -2.91 -5.64 11.17
N ALA A 34 -3.60 -4.50 11.02
CA ALA A 34 -3.05 -3.17 11.28
C ALA A 34 -2.63 -3.03 12.76
N SER A 35 -3.44 -3.51 13.69
CA SER A 35 -3.13 -3.47 15.13
C SER A 35 -1.92 -4.34 15.46
N LYS A 36 -1.89 -5.58 14.93
CA LYS A 36 -0.80 -6.54 15.13
C LYS A 36 0.55 -6.02 14.61
N HIS A 37 0.53 -5.26 13.52
CA HIS A 37 1.72 -4.79 12.82
C HIS A 37 1.93 -3.28 12.91
N TYR A 38 1.37 -2.62 13.94
CA TYR A 38 1.42 -1.17 14.10
C TYR A 38 2.85 -0.58 14.04
N GLN A 39 3.83 -1.29 14.60
CA GLN A 39 5.24 -0.87 14.62
C GLN A 39 6.08 -1.38 13.44
N ALA A 40 5.48 -2.18 12.55
CA ALA A 40 6.17 -2.83 11.43
C ALA A 40 5.31 -2.75 10.16
N PRO A 41 5.24 -1.56 9.53
CA PRO A 41 4.32 -1.32 8.42
C PRO A 41 4.59 -2.20 7.19
N GLU A 42 5.83 -2.67 6.99
CA GLU A 42 6.17 -3.64 5.94
C GLU A 42 5.56 -5.01 6.23
N HIS A 43 5.48 -5.40 7.51
CA HIS A 43 4.82 -6.64 7.92
C HIS A 43 3.30 -6.54 7.73
N TYR A 44 2.70 -5.37 7.99
CA TYR A 44 1.30 -5.13 7.66
C TYR A 44 1.03 -5.31 6.17
N VAL A 45 1.83 -4.65 5.31
CA VAL A 45 1.69 -4.77 3.85
C VAL A 45 1.78 -6.23 3.41
N ARG A 46 2.83 -6.95 3.86
CA ARG A 46 3.00 -8.36 3.52
C ARG A 46 1.82 -9.21 4.00
N ALA A 47 1.34 -9.00 5.22
CA ALA A 47 0.24 -9.77 5.76
C ALA A 47 -1.05 -9.60 4.96
N VAL A 48 -1.39 -8.38 4.53
CA VAL A 48 -2.56 -8.13 3.68
C VAL A 48 -2.36 -8.72 2.28
N LEU A 49 -1.18 -8.54 1.69
CA LEU A 49 -0.88 -9.10 0.37
C LEU A 49 -0.89 -10.63 0.35
N GLN A 50 -0.72 -11.30 1.50
CA GLN A 50 -0.79 -12.76 1.60
C GLN A 50 -2.21 -13.31 1.80
N MET A 51 -3.25 -12.48 1.83
CA MET A 51 -4.65 -12.94 1.92
C MET A 51 -5.12 -13.58 0.61
N PRO A 52 -5.35 -14.90 0.54
CA PRO A 52 -5.74 -15.59 -0.69
C PRO A 52 -7.14 -15.21 -1.18
N GLU A 53 -7.99 -14.68 -0.31
CA GLU A 53 -9.34 -14.21 -0.63
C GLU A 53 -9.32 -12.94 -1.50
N ILE A 54 -8.20 -12.21 -1.50
CA ILE A 54 -8.03 -10.92 -2.20
C ILE A 54 -6.97 -11.04 -3.29
N PHE A 55 -5.85 -11.70 -2.99
CA PHE A 55 -4.72 -11.83 -3.90
C PHE A 55 -4.55 -13.28 -4.37
N PRO A 56 -4.71 -13.57 -5.67
CA PRO A 56 -4.46 -14.90 -6.20
C PRO A 56 -2.97 -15.26 -6.11
N GLU A 57 -2.67 -16.56 -6.12
CA GLU A 57 -1.31 -17.10 -5.95
C GLU A 57 -0.22 -16.40 -6.78
N PRO A 58 -0.42 -16.09 -8.08
CA PRO A 58 0.63 -15.43 -8.87
C PRO A 58 1.06 -14.08 -8.29
N LEU A 59 0.15 -13.31 -7.70
CA LEU A 59 0.46 -12.02 -7.08
C LEU A 59 1.09 -12.20 -5.69
N ARG A 60 0.66 -13.22 -4.94
CA ARG A 60 1.23 -13.55 -3.62
C ARG A 60 2.65 -14.09 -3.72
N ALA A 61 3.00 -14.73 -4.82
CA ALA A 61 4.34 -15.25 -5.11
C ALA A 61 5.27 -14.22 -5.78
N ASP A 62 4.73 -13.15 -6.38
CA ASP A 62 5.52 -12.12 -7.03
C ASP A 62 6.20 -11.20 -6.01
N VAL A 63 7.52 -11.39 -5.85
CA VAL A 63 8.36 -10.61 -4.93
C VAL A 63 8.53 -9.16 -5.39
N TYR A 64 8.52 -8.89 -6.70
CA TYR A 64 8.67 -7.53 -7.23
C TYR A 64 7.39 -6.74 -7.02
N PHE A 65 6.23 -7.37 -7.25
CA PHE A 65 4.94 -6.79 -6.92
C PHE A 65 4.85 -6.41 -5.43
N GLN A 66 5.17 -7.33 -4.53
CA GLN A 66 5.14 -7.07 -3.09
C GLN A 66 6.11 -5.96 -2.67
N ALA A 67 7.33 -5.97 -3.21
CA ALA A 67 8.33 -4.95 -2.94
C ALA A 67 7.85 -3.56 -3.41
N GLU A 68 7.23 -3.47 -4.59
CA GLU A 68 6.77 -2.20 -5.14
C GLU A 68 5.55 -1.64 -4.38
N ILE A 69 4.63 -2.49 -3.94
CA ILE A 69 3.52 -2.06 -3.07
C ILE A 69 4.07 -1.58 -1.72
N CYS A 70 5.01 -2.32 -1.13
CA CYS A 70 5.66 -1.92 0.13
C CYS A 70 6.36 -0.57 -0.01
N ARG A 71 7.16 -0.37 -1.07
CA ARG A 71 7.84 0.89 -1.36
C ARG A 71 6.86 2.05 -1.51
N CYS A 72 5.76 1.85 -2.24
CA CYS A 72 4.71 2.85 -2.39
C CYS A 72 4.06 3.18 -1.04
N TYR A 73 3.76 2.17 -0.23
CA TYR A 73 3.11 2.31 1.06
C TYR A 73 3.99 3.04 2.10
N MET A 74 5.28 2.70 2.19
CA MET A 74 6.24 3.46 3.00
C MET A 74 6.26 4.93 2.58
N GLY A 75 6.26 5.17 1.27
CA GLY A 75 6.17 6.52 0.74
C GLY A 75 4.93 7.29 1.21
N LEU A 76 3.76 6.64 1.27
CA LEU A 76 2.55 7.26 1.79
C LEU A 76 2.68 7.64 3.27
N LEU A 77 3.27 6.76 4.09
CA LEU A 77 3.49 7.04 5.52
C LEU A 77 4.45 8.22 5.73
N GLU A 78 5.50 8.33 4.92
CA GLU A 78 6.53 9.35 5.09
C GLU A 78 6.11 10.73 4.58
N ARG A 79 5.41 10.81 3.44
CA ARG A 79 5.16 12.08 2.74
C ARG A 79 3.68 12.39 2.46
N GLY A 80 2.77 11.50 2.83
CA GLY A 80 1.35 11.61 2.52
C GLY A 80 1.01 11.27 1.07
N ALA A 81 -0.29 11.15 0.79
CA ALA A 81 -0.82 10.74 -0.51
C ALA A 81 -0.53 11.76 -1.61
N ALA A 82 -0.76 13.05 -1.37
CA ALA A 82 -0.60 14.10 -2.37
C ALA A 82 0.82 14.15 -2.94
N ARG A 83 1.84 14.20 -2.07
CA ARG A 83 3.25 14.20 -2.50
C ARG A 83 3.64 12.88 -3.15
N SER A 84 3.10 11.76 -2.69
CA SER A 84 3.35 10.45 -3.30
C SER A 84 2.85 10.35 -4.74
N VAL A 85 1.70 10.95 -5.05
CA VAL A 85 1.16 11.00 -6.41
C VAL A 85 2.05 11.87 -7.31
N VAL A 86 2.48 13.04 -6.83
CA VAL A 86 3.39 13.93 -7.57
C VAL A 86 4.70 13.21 -7.90
N GLN A 87 5.32 12.55 -6.93
CA GLN A 87 6.56 11.80 -7.14
C GLN A 87 6.37 10.67 -8.15
N LEU A 88 5.26 9.91 -8.08
CA LEU A 88 4.97 8.88 -9.08
C LEU A 88 4.85 9.48 -10.48
N SER A 89 4.13 10.59 -10.63
CA SER A 89 3.97 11.27 -11.92
C SER A 89 5.33 11.68 -12.50
N GLN A 90 6.24 12.21 -11.67
CA GLN A 90 7.58 12.59 -12.09
C GLN A 90 8.42 11.36 -12.52
N GLN A 91 8.31 10.25 -11.81
CA GLN A 91 9.00 8.99 -12.15
C GLN A 91 8.53 8.42 -13.49
N ILE A 92 7.21 8.46 -13.75
CA ILE A 92 6.64 8.01 -15.02
C ILE A 92 7.13 8.89 -16.17
N SER A 93 7.08 10.21 -16.02
CA SER A 93 7.58 11.15 -17.04
C SER A 93 9.07 10.95 -17.32
N ALA A 94 9.88 10.73 -16.28
CA ALA A 94 11.31 10.47 -16.43
C ALA A 94 11.59 9.16 -17.20
N ALA A 95 10.84 8.10 -16.91
CA ALA A 95 10.98 6.81 -17.61
C ALA A 95 10.60 6.91 -19.09
N GLN A 96 9.61 7.74 -19.44
CA GLN A 96 9.20 7.97 -20.84
C GLN A 96 10.23 8.77 -21.65
N ASN A 97 10.98 9.65 -20.99
CA ASN A 97 11.99 10.51 -21.62
C ASN A 97 13.38 9.87 -21.70
N MET A 98 13.55 8.62 -21.24
CA MET A 98 14.84 7.92 -21.30
C MET A 98 15.09 7.41 -22.73
N PRO A 99 16.21 7.80 -23.39
CA PRO A 99 16.50 7.35 -24.74
C PRO A 99 16.69 5.84 -24.76
N ARG A 100 15.92 5.13 -25.60
CA ARG A 100 16.10 3.70 -25.85
C ARG A 100 17.43 3.54 -26.60
N ARG A 101 18.41 2.94 -25.93
CA ARG A 101 19.69 2.54 -26.54
C ARG A 101 19.49 1.35 -27.47
#